data_AF-A0A7V5P050-F1
#
_entry.id   AF-A0A7V5P050-F1
#
_cell.length_a   1.000
_cell.length_b   1.000
_cell.length_c   1.000
_cell.angle_alpha   90.00
_cell.angle_beta   90.00
_cell.angle_gamma   90.00
#
_symmetry.space_group_name_H-M   'P 1'
#
loop_
_entity.id
_entity.type
_entity.pdbx_description
1 polymer ?
#
loop_
_entity_poly.entity_id
_entity_poly.type
_entity_poly.pdbx_seq_one_letter_code
_entity_poly.pdbx_strand_id
1 'polypeptide(L)' 'MPSEKKRPVKIAVTGPPAAGKSTILALLQDLGVPTFSADAVVKELSKPCREGYHLFCQRFGRGFLTASGELDRRLILE' A
#
# COMPACT_ATOMS: atom_id res chain seq x y z
N MET A 1 33.30 -6.71 -21.64
CA MET A 1 32.60 -5.41 -21.66
C MET A 1 31.36 -5.54 -20.77
N PRO A 2 31.18 -4.72 -19.73
CA PRO A 2 29.97 -4.79 -18.93
C PRO A 2 28.81 -4.25 -19.76
N SER A 3 27.77 -5.06 -19.95
CA SER A 3 26.56 -4.64 -20.65
C SER A 3 25.85 -3.54 -19.84
N GLU A 4 25.54 -2.43 -20.50
CA GLU A 4 24.80 -1.32 -19.93
C GLU A 4 23.38 -1.81 -19.58
N LYS A 5 23.13 -2.15 -18.31
CA LYS A 5 21.81 -2.59 -17.88
C LYS A 5 20.84 -1.42 -18.00
N LYS A 6 19.98 -1.45 -19.04
CA LYS A 6 18.86 -0.50 -19.17
C LYS A 6 18.01 -0.53 -17.90
N ARG A 7 17.69 0.65 -17.36
CA ARG A 7 16.80 0.78 -16.21
C ARG A 7 15.40 0.27 -16.61
N PRO A 8 14.71 -0.48 -15.75
CA PRO A 8 13.36 -0.93 -16.04
C PRO A 8 12.42 0.27 -16.17
N VAL A 9 11.47 0.18 -17.12
CA VAL A 9 10.40 1.16 -17.27
C VAL A 9 9.44 1.00 -16.10
N LYS A 10 9.09 2.12 -15.45
CA LYS A 10 8.09 2.15 -14.38
C LYS A 10 6.76 2.60 -14.94
N ILE A 11 5.70 1.83 -14.68
CA ILE A 11 4.35 2.12 -15.14
C ILE A 11 3.46 2.26 -13.91
N ALA A 12 2.73 3.37 -13.81
CA ALA A 12 1.76 3.59 -12.74
C ALA A 12 0.36 3.18 -13.21
N VAL A 13 -0.26 2.23 -12.50
CA VAL A 13 -1.65 1.81 -12.74
C VAL A 13 -2.56 2.64 -11.84
N THR A 14 -3.40 3.49 -12.43
CA THR A 14 -4.30 4.40 -11.70
C THR A 14 -5.72 4.30 -12.22
N GLY A 15 -6.68 4.89 -11.50
CA GLY A 15 -8.11 4.83 -11.82
C GLY A 15 -8.99 4.81 -10.56
N PRO A 16 -10.31 4.98 -10.70
CA PRO A 16 -11.23 5.07 -9.57
C PRO A 16 -11.31 3.75 -8.77
N PRO A 17 -11.85 3.78 -7.54
CA PRO A 17 -12.20 2.56 -6.81
C PRO A 17 -13.02 1.60 -7.69
N ALA A 18 -12.86 0.30 -7.49
CA ALA A 18 -13.50 -0.77 -8.27
C ALA A 18 -13.16 -0.85 -9.78
N ALA A 19 -12.23 -0.05 -10.31
CA ALA A 19 -11.80 -0.12 -11.72
C ALA A 19 -10.95 -1.35 -12.11
N GLY A 20 -10.82 -2.37 -11.26
CA GLY A 20 -10.06 -3.59 -11.58
C GLY A 20 -8.52 -3.46 -11.55
N LYS A 21 -7.96 -2.39 -10.99
CA LYS A 21 -6.49 -2.18 -10.90
C LYS A 21 -5.75 -3.34 -10.26
N SER A 22 -6.28 -3.87 -9.16
CA SER A 22 -5.69 -5.02 -8.45
C SER A 22 -5.71 -6.29 -9.31
N THR A 23 -6.72 -6.45 -10.17
CA THR A 23 -6.80 -7.56 -11.13
C THR A 23 -5.69 -7.46 -12.17
N ILE A 24 -5.48 -6.29 -12.76
CA ILE A 24 -4.38 -6.08 -13.72
C ILE A 24 -3.01 -6.30 -13.05
N LEU A 25 -2.81 -5.83 -11.82
CA LEU A 25 -1.58 -6.08 -11.08
C LEU A 25 -1.35 -7.58 -10.83
N ALA A 26 -2.38 -8.34 -10.46
CA ALA A 26 -2.27 -9.78 -10.30
C ALA A 26 -1.88 -10.49 -11.61
N LEU A 27 -2.54 -10.14 -12.72
CA LEU A 27 -2.22 -10.69 -14.04
C LEU A 27 -0.77 -10.39 -14.46
N LEU A 28 -0.28 -9.17 -14.22
CA LEU A 28 1.11 -8.81 -14.49
C LEU A 28 2.08 -9.63 -13.64
N GLN A 29 1.74 -9.84 -12.37
CA GLN A 29 2.53 -10.65 -11.45
C GLN A 29 2.60 -12.12 -11.90
N ASP A 30 1.49 -12.70 -12.33
CA ASP A 30 1.41 -14.07 -12.86
C ASP A 30 2.25 -14.26 -14.13
N LEU A 31 2.42 -13.18 -14.92
CA LEU A 31 3.31 -13.14 -16.08
C LEU A 31 4.79 -12.92 -15.72
N GLY A 32 5.14 -12.85 -14.43
CA GLY A 32 6.49 -12.64 -13.95
C GLY A 32 6.97 -11.18 -14.00
N VAL A 33 6.07 -10.23 -14.23
CA VAL A 33 6.39 -8.80 -14.16
C VAL A 33 6.47 -8.38 -12.68
N PRO A 34 7.56 -7.72 -12.24
CA PRO A 34 7.62 -7.18 -10.89
C PRO A 34 6.53 -6.13 -10.67
N THR A 35 5.65 -6.36 -9.69
CA THR A 35 4.56 -5.46 -9.35
C THR A 35 4.73 -4.86 -7.96
N PHE A 36 4.12 -3.69 -7.76
CA PHE A 36 4.11 -2.98 -6.49
C PHE A 36 2.71 -2.43 -6.27
N SER A 37 2.13 -2.69 -5.09
CA SER A 37 0.83 -2.15 -4.69
C SER A 37 1.00 -1.19 -3.52
N ALA A 38 0.70 0.09 -3.75
CA ALA A 38 0.70 1.10 -2.70
C ALA A 38 -0.32 0.76 -1.60
N ASP A 39 -1.52 0.28 -1.97
CA ASP A 39 -2.57 -0.11 -1.03
C ASP A 39 -2.13 -1.25 -0.10
N ALA A 40 -1.41 -2.23 -0.64
CA ALA A 40 -0.87 -3.35 0.14
C ALA A 40 0.21 -2.87 1.13
N VAL A 41 1.09 -1.97 0.69
CA VAL A 41 2.16 -1.40 1.52
C VAL A 41 1.58 -0.55 2.65
N VAL A 42 0.63 0.34 2.34
CA VAL A 42 -0.08 1.11 3.36
C VAL A 42 -0.76 0.17 4.35
N LYS A 43 -1.41 -0.89 3.87
CA LYS A 43 -2.04 -1.87 4.76
C LYS A 43 -1.05 -2.54 5.72
N GLU A 44 0.15 -2.89 5.26
CA GLU A 44 1.18 -3.48 6.11
C GLU A 44 1.74 -2.46 7.11
N LEU A 45 2.08 -1.25 6.66
CA LEU A 45 2.65 -0.19 7.50
C LEU A 45 1.66 0.35 8.53
N SER A 46 0.36 0.19 8.31
CA SER A 46 -0.69 0.57 9.26
C SER A 46 -1.00 -0.48 10.34
N LYS A 47 -0.37 -1.66 10.32
CA LYS A 47 -0.56 -2.66 11.38
C LYS A 47 0.01 -2.19 12.73
N PRO A 48 -0.50 -2.68 13.87
CA PRO A 48 0.05 -2.34 15.19
C PRO A 48 1.57 -2.45 15.26
N CYS A 49 2.20 -1.51 15.95
CA CYS A 49 3.66 -1.44 16.14
C CYS A 49 4.48 -1.28 14.85
N ARG A 50 3.87 -0.84 13.75
CA ARG A 50 4.56 -0.42 12.53
C ARG A 50 4.70 1.10 12.46
N GLU A 51 5.58 1.57 11.58
CA GLU A 51 5.86 3.00 11.42
C GLU A 51 4.61 3.82 11.09
N GLY A 52 3.79 3.34 10.14
CA GLY A 52 2.53 3.99 9.79
C GLY A 52 1.58 4.06 10.98
N TYR A 53 1.44 2.98 11.75
CA TYR A 53 0.65 2.95 12.98
C TYR A 53 1.09 4.00 14.01
N HIS A 54 2.40 4.12 14.25
CA HIS A 54 2.93 5.11 15.18
C HIS A 54 2.70 6.54 14.68
N LEU A 55 2.85 6.79 13.39
CA LEU A 55 2.56 8.10 12.79
C LEU A 55 1.09 8.50 13.02
N PHE A 56 0.14 7.60 12.80
CA PHE A 56 -1.27 7.85 13.07
C PHE A 56 -1.52 8.12 14.56
N CYS A 57 -0.97 7.31 15.45
CA CYS A 57 -1.13 7.50 16.90
C CYS A 57 -0.55 8.84 17.38
N GLN A 58 0.61 9.26 16.85
CA GLN A 58 1.22 10.54 17.20
C GLN A 58 0.39 11.71 16.69
N ARG A 59 -0.16 11.60 15.47
CA ARG A 59 -0.87 12.71 14.82
C ARG A 59 -2.31 12.90 15.31
N PHE A 60 -2.98 11.81 15.63
CA PHE A 60 -4.43 11.79 15.88
C PHE A 60 -4.79 11.23 17.27
N GLY A 61 -3.81 10.73 18.02
CA GLY A 61 -4.03 10.11 19.33
C GLY A 61 -4.65 8.71 19.24
N ARG A 62 -5.10 8.20 20.38
CA ARG A 62 -5.67 6.84 20.49
C ARG A 62 -7.15 6.74 20.11
N GLY A 63 -7.81 7.86 19.81
CA GLY A 63 -9.23 7.88 19.42
C GLY A 63 -9.52 7.20 18.09
N PHE A 64 -8.47 6.94 17.28
CA PHE A 64 -8.55 6.26 15.99
C PHE A 64 -8.15 4.79 16.08
N LEU A 65 -8.09 4.24 17.30
CA LEU A 65 -7.83 2.83 17.54
C LEU A 65 -9.13 2.09 17.84
N THR A 66 -9.27 0.89 17.29
CA THR A 66 -10.30 -0.06 17.69
C THR A 66 -10.06 -0.50 19.14
N ALA A 67 -11.05 -1.17 19.74
CA ALA A 67 -10.88 -1.78 21.07
C ALA A 67 -9.75 -2.83 21.13
N SER A 68 -9.39 -3.43 19.98
CA SER A 68 -8.26 -4.35 19.86
C SER A 68 -6.90 -3.66 19.65
N GLY A 69 -6.87 -2.32 19.60
CA GLY A 69 -5.64 -1.54 19.40
C GLY A 69 -5.16 -1.48 17.94
N GLU A 70 -6.03 -1.81 16.97
CA GLU A 70 -5.74 -1.63 15.54
C GLU A 70 -6.20 -0.25 15.07
N LEU A 71 -5.66 0.27 13.97
CA LEU A 71 -6.18 1.51 13.38
C LEU A 71 -7.59 1.31 12.83
N ASP A 72 -8.53 2.13 13.30
CA ASP A 72 -9.86 2.22 12.73
C ASP A 72 -9.82 3.08 11.45
N ARG A 73 -9.76 2.38 10.31
CA ARG A 73 -9.71 3.00 8.99
C ARG A 73 -10.97 3.79 8.63
N ARG A 74 -12.11 3.52 9.27
CA ARG A 74 -13.34 4.26 8.99
C ARG A 74 -13.23 5.69 9.51
N LEU A 75 -12.64 5.84 10.69
CA LEU A 75 -12.38 7.14 11.31
C LEU A 75 -11.31 7.94 10.56
N ILE A 76 -10.36 7.28 9.89
CA ILE A 76 -9.26 7.94 9.16
C ILE A 76 -9.71 8.53 7.80
N LEU A 77 -10.81 8.05 7.24
CA LEU A 77 -11.29 8.44 5.90
C LEU A 77 -12.36 9.55 5.92
N GLU A 78 -12.67 10.10 7.10
CA GLU A 78 -13.45 11.33 7.29
C GLU A 78 -12.51 12.54 7.51
#